data_AF-A0A963HIC6-F1
#
_entry.id   AF-A0A963HIC6-F1
#
_cell.length_a   1.000
_cell.length_b   1.000
_cell.length_c   1.000
_cell.angle_alpha   90.00
_cell.angle_beta   90.00
_cell.angle_gamma   90.00
#
_symmetry.space_group_name_H-M   'P 1'
#
loop_
_entity.id
_entity.type
_entity.pdbx_description
1 polymer ?
#
loop_
_entity_poly.entity_id
_entity_poly.type
_entity_poly.pdbx_seq_one_letter_code
_entity_poly.pdbx_strand_id
1 'polypeptide(L)'
;MPERLIEGHPTYANARSAFDEVAARYERATAACAKSNKIAAQLERSIERLRSEHAELKARLPALAMQAIEATDTKFTAAVDARAELQRILWEIEARTDALAGVRRAHTLNNLHGAAESAAISHTAAQERFDRVQANVRNRVASALAATLCEEKVEVEVEDWPEREEAESFARSMM
;
A
#
# COMPACT_ATOMS: atom_id res chain seq x y z
N MET A 1 18.16 27.77 -10.94
CA MET A 1 19.01 26.65 -11.39
C MET A 1 18.11 25.62 -12.08
N PRO A 2 18.38 25.23 -13.34
CA PRO A 2 17.52 24.28 -14.06
C PRO A 2 17.53 22.90 -13.39
N GLU A 3 16.35 22.33 -13.12
CA GLU A 3 16.22 21.00 -12.48
C GLU A 3 16.84 19.88 -13.31
N ARG A 4 16.83 20.01 -14.64
CA ARG A 4 17.46 19.08 -15.59
C ARG A 4 18.97 18.89 -15.38
N LEU A 5 19.67 19.90 -14.84
CA LEU A 5 21.09 19.78 -14.51
C LEU A 5 21.32 18.91 -13.26
N ILE A 6 20.39 18.94 -12.30
CA ILE A 6 20.44 18.06 -11.14
C ILE A 6 20.11 16.63 -11.58
N GLU A 7 19.03 16.48 -12.36
CA GLU A 7 18.53 15.18 -12.82
C GLU A 7 19.53 14.44 -13.71
N GLY A 8 20.28 15.15 -14.55
CA GLY A 8 21.31 14.58 -15.41
C GLY A 8 22.62 14.25 -14.70
N HIS A 9 22.80 14.66 -13.44
CA HIS A 9 24.04 14.39 -12.71
C HIS A 9 24.13 12.89 -12.35
N PRO A 10 25.24 12.19 -12.66
CA PRO A 10 25.35 10.73 -12.44
C PRO A 10 25.04 10.29 -11.00
N THR A 11 25.55 11.03 -10.01
CA THR A 11 25.26 10.77 -8.58
C THR A 11 23.77 10.89 -8.23
N TYR A 12 23.05 11.85 -8.83
CA TYR A 12 21.61 12.00 -8.64
C TYR A 12 20.86 10.84 -9.30
N ALA A 13 21.18 10.52 -10.55
CA ALA A 13 20.53 9.43 -11.30
C ALA A 13 20.68 8.08 -10.59
N ASN A 14 21.89 7.76 -10.10
CA ASN A 14 22.15 6.54 -9.34
C ASN A 14 21.38 6.51 -8.02
N ALA A 15 21.38 7.61 -7.27
CA ALA A 15 20.64 7.70 -6.01
C ALA A 15 19.11 7.62 -6.24
N ARG A 16 18.61 8.18 -7.35
CA ARG A 16 17.21 8.10 -7.73
C ARG A 16 16.80 6.67 -8.04
N SER A 17 17.58 5.96 -8.86
CA SER A 17 17.32 4.54 -9.17
C SER A 17 17.29 3.68 -7.90
N ALA A 18 18.24 3.88 -6.98
CA ALA A 18 18.29 3.14 -5.72
C ALA A 18 17.09 3.46 -4.82
N PHE A 19 16.64 4.72 -4.79
CA PHE A 19 15.44 5.12 -4.06
C PHE A 19 14.17 4.49 -4.66
N ASP A 20 14.01 4.53 -5.98
CA ASP A 20 12.84 3.99 -6.68
C ASP A 20 12.68 2.47 -6.42
N GLU A 21 13.77 1.71 -6.30
CA GLU A 21 13.72 0.31 -5.90
C GLU A 21 13.14 0.10 -4.48
N VAL A 22 13.50 0.95 -3.53
CA VAL A 22 12.98 0.90 -2.16
C VAL A 22 11.51 1.35 -2.13
N ALA A 23 11.17 2.40 -2.88
CA ALA A 23 9.79 2.86 -3.06
C ALA A 23 8.89 1.74 -3.60
N ALA A 24 9.32 1.04 -4.66
CA ALA A 24 8.56 -0.07 -5.23
C ALA A 24 8.40 -1.26 -4.25
N ARG A 25 9.35 -1.48 -3.33
CA ARG A 25 9.21 -2.50 -2.26
C ARG A 25 8.20 -2.05 -1.20
N TYR A 26 8.26 -0.79 -0.79
CA TYR A 26 7.33 -0.20 0.16
C TYR A 26 5.88 -0.22 -0.34
N GLU A 27 5.64 0.17 -1.59
CA GLU A 27 4.31 0.12 -2.21
C GLU A 27 3.75 -1.31 -2.25
N ARG A 28 4.57 -2.29 -2.61
CA ARG A 28 4.13 -3.70 -2.64
C ARG A 28 3.78 -4.23 -1.25
N ALA A 29 4.60 -3.93 -0.24
CA ALA A 29 4.38 -4.40 1.12
C ALA A 29 3.11 -3.78 1.73
N THR A 30 2.93 -2.46 1.57
CA THR A 30 1.74 -1.75 2.03
C THR A 30 0.47 -2.19 1.31
N ALA A 31 0.53 -2.38 -0.01
CA ALA A 31 -0.60 -2.87 -0.79
C ALA A 31 -1.01 -4.30 -0.39
N ALA A 32 -0.05 -5.19 -0.13
CA ALA A 32 -0.34 -6.55 0.34
C ALA A 32 -1.03 -6.55 1.72
N CYS A 33 -0.52 -5.76 2.67
CA CYS A 33 -1.12 -5.61 3.99
C CYS A 33 -2.55 -5.02 3.91
N ALA A 34 -2.71 -3.94 3.15
CA ALA A 34 -4.00 -3.28 2.94
C ALA A 34 -5.03 -4.20 2.25
N LYS A 35 -4.61 -4.97 1.25
CA LYS A 35 -5.47 -5.95 0.56
C LYS A 35 -5.97 -7.03 1.52
N SER A 36 -5.07 -7.58 2.34
CA SER A 36 -5.44 -8.59 3.34
C SER A 36 -6.45 -8.03 4.34
N ASN A 37 -6.23 -6.82 4.86
CA ASN A 37 -7.14 -6.18 5.81
C ASN A 37 -8.51 -5.87 5.17
N LYS A 38 -8.52 -5.44 3.91
CA LYS A 38 -9.75 -5.19 3.16
C LYS A 38 -10.59 -6.47 3.00
N ILE A 39 -9.96 -7.60 2.66
CA ILE A 39 -10.65 -8.88 2.52
C ILE A 39 -11.23 -9.32 3.88
N ALA A 40 -10.45 -9.22 4.95
CA ALA A 40 -10.93 -9.54 6.30
C ALA A 40 -12.15 -8.69 6.70
N ALA A 41 -12.08 -7.36 6.50
CA ALA A 41 -13.18 -6.45 6.82
C ALA A 41 -14.42 -6.65 5.92
N GLN A 42 -14.24 -7.14 4.69
CA GLN A 42 -15.37 -7.53 3.83
C GLN A 42 -16.04 -8.81 4.35
N LEU A 43 -15.25 -9.83 4.73
CA LEU A 43 -15.77 -11.07 5.30
C LEU A 43 -16.51 -10.82 6.62
N GLU A 44 -15.95 -10.00 7.52
CA GLU A 44 -16.60 -9.64 8.78
C GLU A 44 -17.97 -8.98 8.57
N ARG A 45 -18.05 -7.97 7.70
CA ARG A 45 -19.32 -7.32 7.35
C ARG A 45 -20.31 -8.30 6.72
N SER A 46 -19.82 -9.21 5.88
CA SER A 46 -20.64 -10.22 5.21
C SER A 46 -21.18 -11.27 6.18
N ILE A 47 -20.39 -11.65 7.19
CA ILE A 47 -20.81 -12.54 8.28
C ILE A 47 -21.87 -11.86 9.14
N GLU A 48 -21.66 -10.61 9.51
CA GLU A 48 -22.62 -9.87 10.34
C GLU A 48 -23.96 -9.69 9.62
N ARG A 49 -23.93 -9.35 8.33
CA ARG A 49 -25.15 -9.28 7.51
C ARG A 49 -25.91 -10.60 7.49
N LEU A 50 -25.22 -11.72 7.25
CA LEU A 50 -25.86 -13.05 7.29
C LEU A 50 -26.43 -13.40 8.66
N ARG A 51 -25.77 -12.99 9.75
CA ARG A 51 -26.31 -13.19 11.12
C ARG A 51 -27.60 -12.43 11.33
N SER A 52 -27.68 -11.19 10.85
CA SER A 52 -28.91 -10.40 10.87
C SER A 52 -30.01 -11.05 10.02
N GLU A 53 -29.71 -11.41 8.77
CA GLU A 53 -30.64 -12.11 7.86
C GLU A 53 -31.17 -13.42 8.48
N HIS A 54 -30.28 -14.21 9.10
CA HIS A 54 -30.65 -15.42 9.82
C HIS A 54 -31.57 -15.14 11.01
N ALA A 55 -31.25 -14.12 11.83
CA ALA A 55 -32.05 -13.76 12.99
C ALA A 55 -33.46 -13.28 12.59
N GLU A 56 -33.55 -12.45 11.55
CA GLU A 56 -34.81 -11.96 10.99
C GLU A 56 -35.66 -13.11 10.44
N LEU A 57 -35.08 -13.99 9.62
CA LEU A 57 -35.81 -15.12 9.06
C LEU A 57 -36.27 -16.09 10.14
N LYS A 58 -35.43 -16.33 11.15
CA LYS A 58 -35.76 -17.16 12.31
C LYS A 58 -36.92 -16.56 13.12
N ALA A 59 -36.97 -15.24 13.29
CA ALA A 59 -38.07 -14.55 13.95
C ALA A 59 -39.38 -14.59 13.14
N ARG A 60 -39.30 -14.67 11.80
CA ARG A 60 -40.47 -14.74 10.90
C ARG A 60 -41.07 -16.15 10.79
N LEU A 61 -40.32 -17.21 11.11
CA LEU A 61 -40.79 -18.59 11.03
C LEU A 61 -42.16 -18.85 11.68
N PRO A 62 -42.45 -18.39 12.91
CA PRO A 62 -43.75 -18.61 13.53
C PRO A 62 -44.90 -17.96 12.76
N ALA A 63 -44.69 -16.77 12.19
CA ALA A 63 -45.70 -16.08 11.40
C ALA A 63 -45.98 -16.83 10.09
N LEU A 64 -44.93 -17.34 9.42
CA LEU A 64 -45.08 -18.17 8.22
C LEU A 64 -45.83 -19.48 8.51
N ALA A 65 -45.59 -20.09 9.68
CA ALA A 65 -46.32 -21.26 10.10
C ALA A 65 -47.81 -20.96 10.36
N MET A 66 -48.12 -19.82 11.00
CA MET A 66 -49.50 -19.39 11.22
C MET A 66 -50.23 -19.13 9.89
N GLN A 67 -49.58 -18.45 8.95
CA GLN A 67 -50.13 -18.20 7.61
C GLN A 67 -50.43 -19.49 6.85
N ALA A 68 -49.59 -20.53 7.00
CA ALA A 68 -49.87 -21.83 6.40
C ALA A 68 -51.12 -22.50 7.01
N ILE A 69 -51.34 -22.38 8.32
CA ILE A 69 -52.55 -22.88 8.99
C ILE A 69 -53.78 -22.16 8.46
N GLU A 70 -53.75 -20.83 8.41
CA GLU A 70 -54.85 -19.99 7.91
C GLU A 70 -55.17 -20.30 6.44
N ALA A 71 -54.13 -20.56 5.62
CA ALA A 71 -54.27 -20.93 4.22
C ALA A 71 -54.62 -22.42 4.00
N THR A 72 -54.77 -23.22 5.07
CA THR A 72 -54.96 -24.68 5.00
C THR A 72 -53.86 -25.43 4.23
N ASP A 73 -52.65 -24.85 4.18
CA ASP A 73 -51.46 -25.50 3.61
C ASP A 73 -50.94 -26.55 4.59
N THR A 74 -51.37 -27.80 4.37
CA THR A 74 -50.96 -28.96 5.18
C THR A 74 -49.46 -29.27 5.11
N LYS A 75 -48.75 -28.74 4.12
CA LYS A 75 -47.31 -28.95 3.93
C LYS A 75 -46.46 -27.87 4.57
N PHE A 76 -47.06 -26.76 5.03
CA PHE A 76 -46.32 -25.63 5.59
C PHE A 76 -45.21 -25.13 4.65
N THR A 77 -45.49 -25.08 3.35
CA THR A 77 -44.49 -24.95 2.27
C THR A 77 -43.54 -23.79 2.52
N ALA A 78 -44.07 -22.58 2.78
CA ALA A 78 -43.25 -21.39 3.03
C ALA A 78 -42.40 -21.49 4.31
N ALA A 79 -42.89 -22.16 5.37
CA ALA A 79 -42.13 -22.35 6.60
C ALA A 79 -41.03 -23.41 6.46
N VAL A 80 -41.28 -24.46 5.66
CA VAL A 80 -40.27 -25.47 5.29
C VAL A 80 -39.18 -24.84 4.44
N ASP A 81 -39.54 -24.05 3.42
CA ASP A 81 -38.58 -23.34 2.57
C ASP A 81 -37.74 -22.35 3.40
N ALA A 82 -38.37 -21.58 4.29
CA ALA A 82 -37.66 -20.68 5.21
C ALA A 82 -36.70 -21.44 6.14
N ARG A 83 -37.04 -22.65 6.57
CA ARG A 83 -36.15 -23.47 7.41
C ARG A 83 -34.96 -24.02 6.61
N ALA A 84 -35.16 -24.41 5.36
CA ALA A 84 -34.07 -24.81 4.46
C ALA A 84 -33.12 -23.61 4.21
N GLU A 85 -33.69 -22.43 4.01
CA GLU A 85 -32.92 -21.19 3.83
C GLU A 85 -32.13 -20.81 5.09
N LEU A 86 -32.69 -20.96 6.29
CA LEU A 86 -31.92 -20.79 7.53
C LEU A 86 -30.70 -21.70 7.61
N GLN A 87 -30.87 -22.97 7.23
CA GLN A 87 -29.75 -23.92 7.19
C GLN A 87 -28.69 -23.51 6.15
N ARG A 88 -29.12 -23.03 4.98
CA ARG A 88 -28.23 -22.50 3.94
C ARG A 88 -27.42 -21.31 4.48
N ILE A 89 -28.07 -20.36 5.15
CA ILE A 89 -27.42 -19.19 5.72
C ILE A 89 -26.41 -19.59 6.81
N LEU A 90 -26.73 -20.58 7.66
CA LEU A 90 -25.80 -21.08 8.67
C LEU A 90 -24.52 -21.67 8.04
N TRP A 91 -24.67 -22.51 7.01
CA TRP A 91 -23.50 -23.03 6.28
C TRP A 91 -22.68 -21.92 5.62
N GLU A 92 -23.33 -20.87 5.11
CA GLU A 92 -22.63 -19.73 4.53
C GLU A 92 -21.88 -18.89 5.58
N ILE A 93 -22.43 -18.76 6.79
CA ILE A 93 -21.76 -18.14 7.93
C ILE A 93 -20.51 -18.95 8.31
N GLU A 94 -20.62 -20.26 8.43
CA GLU A 94 -19.51 -21.16 8.75
C GLU A 94 -18.39 -21.05 7.70
N ALA A 95 -18.72 -21.20 6.41
CA ALA A 95 -17.77 -21.10 5.32
C ALA A 95 -17.04 -19.73 5.29
N ARG A 96 -17.75 -18.63 5.53
CA ARG A 96 -17.14 -17.29 5.60
C ARG A 96 -16.28 -17.10 6.85
N THR A 97 -16.66 -17.71 7.97
CA THR A 97 -15.87 -17.69 9.20
C THR A 97 -14.56 -18.44 9.01
N ASP A 98 -14.59 -19.59 8.34
CA ASP A 98 -13.40 -20.36 7.98
C ASP A 98 -12.50 -19.60 7.00
N ALA A 99 -13.09 -18.95 5.99
CA ALA A 99 -12.36 -18.09 5.07
C ALA A 99 -11.69 -16.91 5.81
N LEU A 100 -12.39 -16.26 6.75
CA LEU A 100 -11.83 -15.18 7.56
C LEU A 100 -10.65 -15.66 8.42
N ALA A 101 -10.79 -16.84 9.04
CA ALA A 101 -9.71 -17.46 9.79
C ALA A 101 -8.50 -17.78 8.87
N GLY A 102 -8.75 -18.25 7.65
CA GLY A 102 -7.71 -18.46 6.63
C GLY A 102 -6.96 -17.18 6.26
N VAL A 103 -7.69 -16.09 6.01
CA VAL A 103 -7.09 -14.77 5.70
C VAL A 103 -6.26 -14.26 6.87
N ARG A 104 -6.78 -14.33 8.10
CA ARG A 104 -6.05 -13.89 9.30
C ARG A 104 -4.78 -14.73 9.53
N ARG A 105 -4.85 -16.05 9.35
CA ARG A 105 -3.66 -16.92 9.42
C ARG A 105 -2.63 -16.53 8.36
N ALA A 106 -3.05 -16.33 7.11
CA ALA A 106 -2.14 -15.90 6.05
C ALA A 106 -1.52 -14.51 6.33
N HIS A 107 -2.28 -13.60 6.93
CA HIS A 107 -1.80 -12.29 7.34
C HIS A 107 -0.66 -12.39 8.37
N THR A 108 -0.86 -13.22 9.40
CA THR A 108 0.13 -13.45 10.46
C THR A 108 1.33 -14.26 9.97
N LEU A 109 1.11 -15.36 9.24
CA LEU A 109 2.17 -16.24 8.75
C LEU A 109 3.13 -15.51 7.80
N ASN A 110 2.61 -14.65 6.94
CA ASN A 110 3.43 -13.84 6.04
C ASN A 110 3.97 -12.57 6.70
N ASN A 111 3.71 -12.36 8.00
CA ASN A 111 4.07 -11.17 8.76
C ASN A 111 3.80 -9.87 7.98
N LEU A 112 2.61 -9.74 7.37
CA LEU A 112 2.33 -8.64 6.43
C LEU A 112 2.44 -7.28 7.10
N HIS A 113 2.08 -7.20 8.38
CA HIS A 113 2.24 -5.98 9.17
C HIS A 113 3.71 -5.63 9.37
N GLY A 114 4.53 -6.56 9.89
CA GLY A 114 5.96 -6.32 10.09
C GLY A 114 6.71 -6.06 8.79
N ALA A 115 6.31 -6.69 7.68
CA ALA A 115 6.86 -6.41 6.35
C ALA A 115 6.53 -4.98 5.89
N ALA A 116 5.31 -4.51 6.11
CA ALA A 116 4.91 -3.13 5.79
C ALA A 116 5.64 -2.12 6.68
N GLU A 117 5.76 -2.37 7.99
CA GLU A 117 6.50 -1.51 8.93
C GLU A 117 8.00 -1.43 8.58
N SER A 118 8.63 -2.58 8.34
CA SER A 118 10.04 -2.65 7.95
C SER A 118 10.30 -1.93 6.63
N ALA A 119 9.39 -2.07 5.66
CA ALA A 119 9.47 -1.36 4.41
C ALA A 119 9.25 0.15 4.58
N ALA A 120 8.36 0.58 5.49
CA ALA A 120 8.15 1.98 5.82
C ALA A 120 9.41 2.63 6.41
N ILE A 121 10.05 1.95 7.38
CA ILE A 121 11.32 2.41 7.97
C ILE A 121 12.40 2.53 6.90
N SER A 122 12.52 1.51 6.04
CA SER A 122 13.50 1.50 4.95
C SER A 122 13.23 2.62 3.94
N HIS A 123 11.97 2.87 3.62
CA HIS A 123 11.53 3.95 2.74
C HIS A 123 11.89 5.33 3.32
N THR A 124 11.55 5.59 4.57
CA THR A 124 11.89 6.86 5.24
C THR A 124 13.41 7.08 5.26
N ALA A 125 14.18 6.05 5.61
CA ALA A 125 15.64 6.14 5.60
C ALA A 125 16.21 6.36 4.19
N ALA A 126 15.62 5.74 3.16
CA ALA A 126 16.02 5.94 1.76
C ALA A 126 15.66 7.35 1.27
N GLN A 127 14.49 7.88 1.65
CA GLN A 127 14.07 9.25 1.35
C GLN A 127 15.07 10.26 1.94
N GLU A 128 15.40 10.14 3.22
CA GLU A 128 16.37 11.04 3.87
C GLU A 128 17.75 11.01 3.19
N ARG A 129 18.20 9.82 2.76
CA ARG A 129 19.47 9.68 2.01
C ARG A 129 19.38 10.33 0.64
N PHE A 130 18.28 10.10 -0.08
CA PHE A 130 18.05 10.68 -1.40
C PHE A 130 18.00 12.21 -1.33
N ASP A 131 17.29 12.78 -0.35
CA ASP A 131 17.19 14.23 -0.14
C ASP A 131 18.56 14.86 0.13
N ARG A 132 19.41 14.20 0.93
CA ARG A 132 20.80 14.64 1.17
C ARG A 132 21.63 14.62 -0.12
N VAL A 133 21.52 13.56 -0.93
CA VAL A 133 22.22 13.50 -2.22
C VAL A 133 21.74 14.59 -3.15
N GLN A 134 20.42 14.81 -3.25
CA GLN A 134 19.85 15.88 -4.06
C GLN A 134 20.36 17.26 -3.64
N ALA A 135 20.41 17.54 -2.33
CA ALA A 135 20.95 18.80 -1.81
C ALA A 135 22.45 18.96 -2.14
N ASN A 136 23.24 17.90 -1.99
CA ASN A 136 24.66 17.92 -2.31
C ASN A 136 24.92 18.14 -3.81
N VAL A 137 24.22 17.42 -4.68
CA VAL A 137 24.31 17.61 -6.14
C VAL A 137 23.89 19.02 -6.52
N ARG A 138 22.80 19.53 -5.93
CA ARG A 138 22.33 20.90 -6.15
C ARG A 138 23.41 21.94 -5.81
N ASN A 139 24.07 21.79 -4.67
CA ASN A 139 25.15 22.69 -4.25
C ASN A 139 26.37 22.59 -5.18
N ARG A 140 26.72 21.38 -5.63
CA ARG A 140 27.84 21.16 -6.57
C ARG A 140 27.58 21.80 -7.93
N VAL A 141 26.41 21.54 -8.52
CA VAL A 141 26.00 22.15 -9.79
C VAL A 141 25.94 23.67 -9.67
N ALA A 142 25.41 24.22 -8.57
CA ALA A 142 25.39 25.66 -8.34
C ALA A 142 26.80 26.26 -8.25
N SER A 143 27.72 25.59 -7.56
CA SER A 143 29.13 26.02 -7.43
C SER A 143 29.86 25.95 -8.77
N ALA A 144 29.63 24.91 -9.56
CA ALA A 144 30.18 24.75 -10.90
C ALA A 144 29.66 25.83 -11.87
N LEU A 145 28.36 26.16 -11.82
CA LEU A 145 27.79 27.26 -12.60
C LEU A 145 28.36 28.62 -12.19
N ALA A 146 28.56 28.86 -10.89
CA ALA A 146 29.20 30.08 -10.41
C ALA A 146 30.66 30.19 -10.90
N ALA A 147 31.44 29.11 -10.83
CA ALA A 147 32.83 29.08 -11.30
C ALA A 147 32.95 29.31 -12.81
N THR A 148 32.03 28.74 -13.59
CA THR A 148 32.01 28.91 -15.06
C THR A 148 31.54 30.28 -15.53
N LEU A 149 30.64 30.94 -14.78
CA LEU A 149 30.18 32.30 -15.08
C LEU A 149 31.16 33.39 -14.64
N CYS A 150 32.02 33.12 -13.66
CA CYS A 150 32.89 34.15 -13.10
C CYS A 150 34.13 34.47 -13.94
N GLU A 151 34.73 33.53 -14.71
CA GLU A 151 36.01 33.67 -15.47
C GLU A 151 37.20 34.36 -14.75
N GLU A 152 37.04 34.90 -13.56
CA GLU A 152 38.07 35.39 -12.66
C GLU A 152 38.54 34.21 -11.81
N LYS A 153 39.86 34.06 -11.75
CA LYS A 153 40.56 33.22 -10.79
C LYS A 153 40.15 33.60 -9.37
N VAL A 154 39.03 33.06 -8.88
CA VAL A 154 38.77 33.05 -7.46
C VAL A 154 39.66 31.94 -6.91
N GLU A 155 40.82 32.32 -6.37
CA GLU A 155 41.64 31.50 -5.48
C GLU A 155 40.83 31.21 -4.21
N VAL A 156 39.76 30.42 -4.34
CA VAL A 156 39.21 29.71 -3.21
C VAL A 156 40.00 28.41 -3.17
N GLU A 157 40.88 28.27 -2.16
CA GLU A 157 41.45 26.99 -1.74
C GLU A 157 40.29 26.05 -1.39
N VAL A 158 39.69 25.45 -2.40
CA VAL A 158 38.78 24.33 -2.26
C VAL A 158 39.55 23.19 -2.89
N GLU A 159 39.97 22.25 -2.05
CA GLU A 159 40.65 21.01 -2.43
C GLU A 159 40.24 20.55 -3.82
N ASP A 160 41.23 20.36 -4.70
CA ASP A 160 41.10 19.73 -6.01
C ASP A 160 40.49 18.33 -5.81
N TRP A 161 39.16 18.28 -5.81
CA TRP A 161 38.41 17.06 -5.67
C TRP A 161 37.95 16.63 -7.07
N PRO A 162 38.20 15.39 -7.51
CA PRO A 162 37.88 14.91 -8.86
C PRO A 162 36.43 15.17 -9.28
N GLU A 163 35.50 15.10 -8.32
CA GLU A 163 34.07 15.30 -8.53
C GLU A 163 33.69 16.77 -8.85
N ARG A 164 34.53 17.76 -8.55
CA ARG A 164 34.29 19.17 -8.90
C ARG A 164 34.58 19.43 -10.37
N GLU A 165 35.68 18.91 -10.89
CA GLU A 165 36.00 18.98 -12.33
C GLU A 165 34.94 18.23 -13.16
N GLU A 166 34.44 17.10 -12.67
CA GLU A 166 33.30 16.39 -13.28
C GLU A 166 32.02 17.23 -13.30
N ALA A 167 31.71 17.95 -12.20
CA ALA A 167 30.54 18.82 -12.14
C ALA A 167 30.67 20.07 -13.03
N GLU A 168 31.86 20.67 -13.11
CA GLU A 168 32.17 21.81 -13.98
C GLU A 168 32.17 21.42 -15.46
N SER A 169 32.75 20.27 -15.82
CA SER A 169 32.72 19.73 -17.19
C SER A 169 31.31 19.35 -17.61
N PHE A 170 30.51 18.76 -16.71
CA PHE A 170 29.09 18.48 -16.95
C PHE A 170 28.26 19.76 -17.10
N ALA A 171 28.50 20.78 -16.27
CA ALA A 171 27.81 22.07 -16.39
C ALA A 171 28.15 22.76 -17.73
N ARG A 172 29.42 22.71 -18.16
CA ARG A 172 29.87 23.23 -19.46
C ARG A 172 29.31 22.43 -20.65
N SER A 173 29.10 21.12 -20.52
CA SER A 173 28.57 20.29 -21.61
C SER A 173 27.05 20.46 -21.84
N MET A 174 26.35 21.07 -20.88
CA MET A 174 24.91 21.32 -20.91
C MET A 174 24.54 22.78 -21.22
N MET A 175 25.52 23.69 -21.32
CA MET A 175 25.36 25.09 -21.77
C MET A 175 25.53 25.19 -23.29
#